data_AF-A0A925SYV9-F1
#
_entry.id   AF-A0A925SYV9-F1
#
_cell.length_a   1.000
_cell.length_b   1.000
_cell.length_c   1.000
_cell.angle_alpha   90.00
_cell.angle_beta   90.00
_cell.angle_gamma   90.00
#
_symmetry.space_group_name_H-M   'P 1'
#
loop_
_entity.id
_entity.type
_entity.pdbx_description
1 polymer ?
#
loop_
_entity_poly.entity_id
_entity_poly.type
_entity_poly.pdbx_seq_one_letter_code
_entity_poly.pdbx_strand_id
1 'polypeptide(L)'
;MRLKLLAGTLRLTTLAALSLAITGCVTSETKPVPKIAAKQATVHIPESELLDVGIRVFDPGIPKNIEEDEEALAKKRIYPELRKAEARYLPTLLRETLEATGQWGAVRVIPNSADFVDVIVTGQLVDSNGGFLSVDVSATDAAGRVWIKSKRYQSLVDLGAYKTTASLKARDPFQNVYSEIANDLVIARDKLTSLDRESIRRVASLRFAEDLAPDAMAGMTAKDAKGITQVVRLPSDDDPTLTRIERIRERDTAVVDTVNDYYASFHDSMEDSYGSWRQTSFTELEKEMRARSSARTRTVLGAAALIASIFAPNSCSTYDACRINNAMRQAGTMGGIAAVLSGIKKYADARTHADALKELTLSFQSEVAPQVVEVEGHTLRLTGTAEDQYREWRKMLRQIYLEETGSAAAPPPASPQPAPTNTSTTATNDGKSPSS
;
A
#
# COMPACT_ATOMS: atom_id res chain seq x y z
N MET A 1 17.43 46.71 54.91
CA MET A 1 16.12 46.04 55.08
C MET A 1 15.44 45.64 53.76
N ARG A 2 15.62 46.37 52.64
CA ARG A 2 15.01 46.04 51.34
C ARG A 2 15.59 44.83 50.59
N LEU A 3 16.85 44.44 50.82
CA LEU A 3 17.50 43.32 50.12
C LEU A 3 17.07 41.92 50.61
N LYS A 4 16.64 41.80 51.88
CA LYS A 4 16.15 40.53 52.46
C LYS A 4 14.72 40.19 52.04
N LEU A 5 13.89 41.19 51.73
CA LEU A 5 12.54 40.96 51.20
C LEU A 5 12.57 40.42 49.77
N LEU A 6 13.45 40.92 48.89
CA LEU A 6 13.55 40.44 47.50
C LEU A 6 14.01 38.98 47.39
N ALA A 7 14.91 38.53 48.28
CA ALA A 7 15.38 37.14 48.30
C ALA A 7 14.31 36.16 48.82
N GLY A 8 13.43 36.61 49.72
CA GLY A 8 12.30 35.83 50.22
C GLY A 8 11.20 35.65 49.18
N THR A 9 10.87 36.71 48.44
CA THR A 9 9.87 36.65 47.36
C THR A 9 10.34 35.79 46.18
N LEU A 10 11.63 35.83 45.82
CA LEU A 10 12.18 35.01 44.73
C LEU A 10 12.24 33.51 45.06
N ARG A 11 12.42 33.16 46.34
CA ARG A 11 12.41 31.76 46.84
C ARG A 11 11.00 31.18 46.93
N LEU A 12 10.00 31.99 47.30
CA LEU A 12 8.60 31.54 47.32
C LEU A 12 8.07 31.31 45.90
N THR A 13 8.45 32.16 44.93
CA THR A 13 8.04 32.01 43.52
C THR A 13 8.68 30.80 42.85
N THR A 14 9.91 30.44 43.20
CA THR A 14 10.61 29.26 42.65
C THR A 14 10.09 27.95 43.24
N LEU A 15 9.75 27.91 44.52
CA LEU A 15 9.12 26.73 45.15
C LEU A 15 7.69 26.50 44.66
N ALA A 16 6.92 27.58 44.42
CA ALA A 16 5.60 27.51 43.80
C ALA A 16 5.66 27.06 42.33
N ALA A 17 6.64 27.54 41.56
CA ALA A 17 6.84 27.10 40.17
C ALA A 17 7.24 25.62 40.06
N LEU A 18 8.04 25.10 41.02
CA LEU A 18 8.45 23.69 41.04
C LEU A 18 7.32 22.75 41.48
N SER A 19 6.40 23.21 42.33
CA SER A 19 5.22 22.42 42.74
C SER A 19 4.15 22.37 41.65
N LEU A 20 4.00 23.41 40.82
CA LEU A 20 3.13 23.34 39.63
C LEU A 20 3.66 22.41 38.52
N ALA A 21 4.98 22.18 38.45
CA ALA A 21 5.58 21.32 37.42
C ALA A 21 5.40 19.81 37.68
N ILE A 22 5.07 19.40 38.92
CA ILE A 22 4.96 17.97 39.31
C ILE A 22 3.51 17.45 39.18
N THR A 23 2.52 18.33 39.10
CA THR A 23 1.09 17.94 38.94
C THR A 23 0.64 17.77 37.48
N GLY A 24 1.52 17.98 36.50
CA GLY A 24 1.21 17.80 35.08
C GLY A 24 1.32 16.35 34.60
N CYS A 25 0.63 15.40 35.24
CA CYS A 25 0.37 14.10 34.60
C CYS A 25 -0.62 14.35 33.44
N VAL A 26 -0.10 14.72 32.27
CA VAL A 26 -0.90 14.78 31.04
C VAL A 26 -1.29 13.34 30.70
N THR A 27 -2.49 12.93 31.10
CA THR A 27 -3.16 11.77 30.53
C THR A 27 -3.49 12.11 29.09
N SER A 28 -2.69 11.63 28.16
CA SER A 28 -3.02 11.72 26.74
C SER A 28 -4.20 10.78 26.46
N GLU A 29 -5.42 11.26 26.62
CA GLU A 29 -6.58 10.59 26.03
C GLU A 29 -6.40 10.60 24.51
N THR A 30 -6.36 9.42 23.92
CA THR A 30 -6.37 9.23 22.48
C THR A 30 -7.72 9.72 21.95
N LYS A 31 -7.72 10.91 21.35
CA LYS A 31 -8.95 11.50 20.78
C LYS A 31 -9.42 10.66 19.57
N PRO A 32 -10.72 10.38 19.43
CA PRO A 32 -11.25 9.69 18.26
C PRO A 32 -10.94 10.47 16.98
N VAL A 33 -10.51 9.76 15.93
CA VAL A 33 -10.27 10.34 14.61
C VAL A 33 -11.64 10.69 13.99
N PRO A 34 -11.80 11.88 13.35
CA PRO A 34 -13.02 12.19 12.63
C PRO A 34 -13.23 11.19 11.49
N LYS A 35 -14.46 10.68 11.35
CA LYS A 35 -14.80 9.72 10.29
C LYS A 35 -14.92 10.44 8.96
N ILE A 36 -14.22 9.93 7.95
CA ILE A 36 -14.36 10.35 6.56
C ILE A 36 -15.30 9.36 5.86
N ALA A 37 -16.28 9.88 5.15
CA ALA A 37 -17.17 9.10 4.29
C ALA A 37 -16.77 9.27 2.82
N ALA A 38 -16.91 8.20 2.05
CA ALA A 38 -16.73 8.25 0.61
C ALA A 38 -17.89 8.99 -0.06
N LYS A 39 -17.59 9.84 -1.04
CA LYS A 39 -18.57 10.68 -1.76
C LYS A 39 -19.48 9.83 -2.64
N GLN A 40 -20.72 9.71 -2.22
CA GLN A 40 -21.77 9.01 -2.96
C GLN A 40 -22.17 9.74 -4.23
N ALA A 41 -22.46 9.00 -5.30
CA ALA A 41 -23.09 9.56 -6.49
C ALA A 41 -24.50 10.04 -6.14
N THR A 42 -24.80 11.31 -6.45
CA THR A 42 -26.11 11.93 -6.18
C THR A 42 -26.90 12.18 -7.45
N VAL A 43 -26.27 12.03 -8.61
CA VAL A 43 -26.84 12.22 -9.94
C VAL A 43 -26.49 11.00 -10.78
N HIS A 44 -27.38 10.64 -11.70
CA HIS A 44 -27.11 9.60 -12.67
C HIS A 44 -25.96 10.02 -13.59
N ILE A 45 -24.91 9.20 -13.64
CA ILE A 45 -23.76 9.38 -14.53
C ILE A 45 -24.03 8.54 -15.79
N PRO A 46 -23.98 9.11 -17.01
CA PRO A 46 -24.17 8.35 -18.24
C PRO A 46 -23.17 7.19 -18.33
N GLU A 47 -23.62 6.05 -18.86
CA GLU A 47 -22.76 4.87 -19.01
C GLU A 47 -21.51 5.17 -19.84
N SER A 48 -21.60 6.05 -20.84
CA SER A 48 -20.44 6.48 -21.65
C SER A 48 -19.35 7.19 -20.82
N GLU A 49 -19.71 7.78 -19.69
CA GLU A 49 -18.81 8.54 -18.81
C GLU A 49 -18.34 7.76 -17.57
N LEU A 50 -18.91 6.58 -17.31
CA LEU A 50 -18.48 5.70 -16.22
C LEU A 50 -17.15 5.04 -16.59
N LEU A 51 -16.10 5.43 -15.87
CA LEU A 51 -14.75 4.86 -16.03
C LEU A 51 -14.61 3.61 -15.18
N ASP A 52 -14.08 2.55 -15.77
CA ASP A 52 -13.71 1.34 -15.06
C ASP A 52 -12.38 1.54 -14.31
N VAL A 53 -12.30 1.01 -13.08
CA VAL A 53 -11.13 1.20 -12.22
C VAL A 53 -10.47 -0.14 -11.93
N GLY A 54 -9.21 -0.27 -12.32
CA GLY A 54 -8.36 -1.41 -12.01
C GLY A 54 -7.42 -1.08 -10.87
N ILE A 55 -7.57 -1.76 -9.73
CA ILE A 55 -6.69 -1.62 -8.58
C ILE A 55 -5.67 -2.75 -8.63
N ARG A 56 -4.39 -2.42 -8.73
CA ARG A 56 -3.34 -3.44 -8.67
C ARG A 56 -3.12 -3.91 -7.24
N VAL A 57 -2.63 -5.14 -7.10
CA VAL A 57 -1.98 -5.59 -5.86
C VAL A 57 -0.93 -4.55 -5.47
N PHE A 58 -0.93 -4.15 -4.21
CA PHE A 58 -0.01 -3.13 -3.74
C PHE A 58 1.42 -3.67 -3.62
N ASP A 59 2.40 -2.78 -3.65
CA ASP A 59 3.77 -3.11 -3.28
C ASP A 59 3.84 -3.27 -1.75
N PRO A 60 4.34 -4.42 -1.25
CA PRO A 60 4.52 -4.63 0.19
C PRO A 60 5.57 -3.70 0.81
N GLY A 61 6.29 -2.87 0.05
CA GLY A 61 7.17 -1.82 0.59
C GLY A 61 8.33 -2.37 1.42
N ILE A 62 8.76 -3.61 1.12
CA ILE A 62 9.88 -4.25 1.80
C ILE A 62 11.17 -3.62 1.26
N PRO A 63 12.03 -3.01 2.12
CA PRO A 63 13.23 -2.36 1.62
C PRO A 63 14.24 -3.40 1.10
N LYS A 64 14.47 -3.40 -0.22
CA LYS A 64 15.35 -4.35 -0.94
C LYS A 64 16.76 -4.46 -0.36
N ASN A 65 17.26 -3.39 0.27
CA ASN A 65 18.60 -3.36 0.85
C ASN A 65 18.75 -4.14 2.17
N ILE A 66 17.64 -4.51 2.81
CA ILE A 66 17.61 -5.29 4.06
C ILE A 66 16.60 -6.45 3.97
N GLU A 67 16.19 -6.83 2.77
CA GLU A 67 15.17 -7.86 2.55
C GLU A 67 15.58 -9.23 3.11
N GLU A 68 16.87 -9.55 3.05
CA GLU A 68 17.45 -10.79 3.60
C GLU A 68 17.90 -10.65 5.07
N ASP A 69 17.87 -9.44 5.65
CA ASP A 69 18.29 -9.18 7.02
C ASP A 69 17.07 -9.15 7.95
N GLU A 70 16.72 -10.33 8.47
CA GLU A 70 15.59 -10.51 9.40
C GLU A 70 15.70 -9.63 10.65
N GLU A 71 16.90 -9.38 11.17
CA GLU A 71 17.09 -8.54 12.34
C GLU A 71 16.82 -7.07 12.03
N ALA A 72 17.30 -6.57 10.89
CA ALA A 72 17.06 -5.20 10.45
C ALA A 72 15.58 -4.95 10.16
N LEU A 73 14.90 -5.92 9.55
CA LEU A 73 13.45 -5.88 9.32
C LEU A 73 12.66 -5.90 10.64
N ALA A 74 13.01 -6.79 11.57
CA ALA A 74 12.37 -6.86 12.88
C ALA A 74 12.56 -5.58 13.71
N LYS A 75 13.73 -4.93 13.63
CA LYS A 75 13.97 -3.61 14.27
C LYS A 75 13.03 -2.53 13.73
N LYS A 76 12.63 -2.63 12.46
CA LYS A 76 11.65 -1.74 11.82
C LYS A 76 10.20 -2.25 11.90
N ARG A 77 9.96 -3.41 12.52
CA ARG A 77 8.64 -4.09 12.59
C ARG A 77 8.06 -4.41 11.21
N ILE A 78 8.93 -4.70 10.26
CA ILE A 78 8.55 -5.11 8.92
C ILE A 78 8.60 -6.64 8.89
N TYR A 79 7.45 -7.26 8.68
CA TYR A 79 7.32 -8.71 8.59
C TYR A 79 6.94 -9.07 7.15
N PRO A 80 7.86 -9.62 6.33
CA PRO A 80 7.67 -9.76 4.89
C PRO A 80 6.35 -10.42 4.47
N GLU A 81 6.02 -11.57 5.06
CA GLU A 81 4.81 -12.32 4.69
C GLU A 81 3.53 -11.60 5.11
N LEU A 82 3.53 -10.92 6.27
CA LEU A 82 2.42 -10.04 6.65
C LEU A 82 2.26 -8.91 5.63
N ARG A 83 3.34 -8.21 5.25
CA ARG A 83 3.27 -7.11 4.28
C ARG A 83 2.80 -7.60 2.90
N LYS A 84 3.20 -8.80 2.48
CA LYS A 84 2.71 -9.47 1.26
C LYS A 84 1.22 -9.80 1.33
N ALA A 85 0.74 -10.24 2.49
CA ALA A 85 -0.68 -10.52 2.69
C ALA A 85 -1.51 -9.22 2.68
N GLU A 86 -1.07 -8.20 3.42
CA GLU A 86 -1.71 -6.88 3.44
C GLU A 86 -1.75 -6.25 2.05
N ALA A 87 -0.66 -6.36 1.27
CA ALA A 87 -0.58 -5.89 -0.11
C ALA A 87 -1.67 -6.46 -1.03
N ARG A 88 -2.22 -7.64 -0.72
CA ARG A 88 -3.31 -8.29 -1.45
C ARG A 88 -4.68 -8.05 -0.82
N TYR A 89 -4.72 -7.89 0.50
CA TYR A 89 -5.94 -7.65 1.27
C TYR A 89 -6.47 -6.21 1.10
N LEU A 90 -5.60 -5.21 1.23
CA LEU A 90 -6.02 -3.79 1.22
C LEU A 90 -6.61 -3.30 -0.13
N PRO A 91 -6.16 -3.77 -1.31
CA PRO A 91 -6.82 -3.46 -2.59
C PRO A 91 -8.30 -3.83 -2.62
N THR A 92 -8.71 -4.94 -2.01
CA THR A 92 -10.11 -5.37 -1.95
C THR A 92 -10.96 -4.40 -1.13
N LEU A 93 -10.45 -3.91 0.00
CA LEU A 93 -11.13 -2.87 0.79
C LEU A 93 -11.28 -1.55 0.01
N LEU A 94 -10.28 -1.18 -0.79
CA LEU A 94 -10.39 -0.01 -1.68
C LEU A 94 -11.42 -0.25 -2.78
N ARG A 95 -11.45 -1.45 -3.38
CA ARG A 95 -12.44 -1.86 -4.38
C ARG A 95 -13.85 -1.68 -3.84
N GLU A 96 -14.16 -2.32 -2.71
CA GLU A 96 -15.47 -2.24 -2.05
C GLU A 96 -15.86 -0.79 -1.73
N THR A 97 -14.89 0.02 -1.27
CA THR A 97 -15.13 1.43 -0.99
C THR A 97 -15.51 2.20 -2.25
N LEU A 98 -14.84 1.96 -3.38
CA LEU A 98 -15.13 2.63 -4.66
C LEU A 98 -16.48 2.15 -5.23
N GLU A 99 -16.76 0.85 -5.22
CA GLU A 99 -18.03 0.28 -5.69
C GLU A 99 -19.20 0.86 -4.91
N ALA A 100 -19.08 0.91 -3.58
CA ALA A 100 -20.11 1.43 -2.69
C ALA A 100 -20.40 2.93 -2.89
N THR A 101 -19.61 3.67 -3.68
CA THR A 101 -19.90 5.07 -4.02
C THR A 101 -20.85 5.25 -5.19
N GLY A 102 -20.99 4.24 -6.07
CA GLY A 102 -21.74 4.36 -7.33
C GLY A 102 -21.17 5.38 -8.31
N GLN A 103 -19.90 5.80 -8.14
CA GLN A 103 -19.25 6.82 -8.97
C GLN A 103 -18.54 6.26 -10.22
N TRP A 104 -18.32 4.95 -10.26
CA TRP A 104 -17.45 4.28 -11.23
C TRP A 104 -18.24 3.26 -12.02
N GLY A 105 -17.67 2.82 -13.15
CA GLY A 105 -18.13 1.62 -13.82
C GLY A 105 -17.77 0.40 -12.98
N ALA A 106 -17.19 -0.61 -13.60
CA ALA A 106 -16.70 -1.75 -12.88
C ALA A 106 -15.38 -1.42 -12.14
N VAL A 107 -15.28 -1.84 -10.89
CA VAL A 107 -14.06 -1.71 -10.08
C VAL A 107 -13.54 -3.10 -9.78
N ARG A 108 -12.26 -3.36 -10.07
CA ARG A 108 -11.69 -4.71 -9.97
C ARG A 108 -10.30 -4.66 -9.36
N VAL A 109 -9.96 -5.68 -8.58
CA VAL A 109 -8.56 -5.97 -8.28
C VAL A 109 -7.99 -6.73 -9.47
N ILE A 110 -6.92 -6.20 -10.07
CA ILE A 110 -6.37 -6.69 -11.33
C ILE A 110 -4.91 -7.13 -11.17
N PRO A 111 -4.46 -8.10 -11.99
CA PRO A 111 -3.04 -8.46 -12.07
C PRO A 111 -2.21 -7.31 -12.66
N ASN A 112 -0.90 -7.34 -12.44
CA ASN A 112 0.03 -6.34 -12.95
C ASN A 112 0.15 -6.33 -14.48
N SER A 113 -0.20 -7.44 -15.14
CA SER A 113 -0.23 -7.55 -16.61
C SER A 113 -1.53 -7.04 -17.24
N ALA A 114 -2.55 -6.69 -16.45
CA ALA A 114 -3.74 -6.03 -16.96
C ALA A 114 -3.48 -4.52 -17.13
N ASP A 115 -3.20 -4.11 -18.37
CA ASP A 115 -2.82 -2.73 -18.70
C ASP A 115 -3.93 -1.92 -19.39
N PHE A 116 -5.04 -2.56 -19.80
CA PHE A 116 -6.08 -1.97 -20.66
C PHE A 116 -7.37 -1.64 -19.90
N VAL A 117 -7.24 -0.93 -18.78
CA VAL A 117 -8.36 -0.44 -17.95
C VAL A 117 -8.37 1.09 -17.98
N ASP A 118 -9.55 1.70 -17.85
CA ASP A 118 -9.72 3.16 -18.00
C ASP A 118 -8.89 3.94 -16.99
N VAL A 119 -8.86 3.49 -15.73
CA VAL A 119 -8.03 4.06 -14.66
C VAL A 119 -7.34 2.94 -13.89
N ILE A 120 -6.01 3.02 -13.77
CA ILE A 120 -5.21 2.09 -12.97
C ILE A 120 -4.78 2.78 -11.68
N VAL A 121 -5.08 2.15 -10.55
CA VAL A 121 -4.67 2.56 -9.21
C VAL A 121 -3.59 1.60 -8.71
N THR A 122 -2.47 2.15 -8.26
CA THR A 122 -1.38 1.41 -7.63
C THR A 122 -1.10 1.94 -6.25
N GLY A 123 -0.62 1.07 -5.36
CA GLY A 123 -0.31 1.43 -3.98
C GLY A 123 1.04 0.85 -3.55
N GLN A 124 1.71 1.52 -2.62
CA GLN A 124 2.86 0.99 -1.89
C GLN A 124 2.60 1.21 -0.40
N LEU A 125 2.64 0.14 0.37
CA LEU A 125 2.48 0.24 1.81
C LEU A 125 3.75 0.81 2.43
N VAL A 126 3.61 1.86 3.25
CA VAL A 126 4.71 2.51 3.94
C VAL A 126 4.80 2.01 5.38
N ASP A 127 3.69 2.14 6.12
CA ASP A 127 3.53 1.66 7.48
C ASP A 127 2.19 0.92 7.60
N SER A 128 2.18 -0.24 8.24
CA SER A 128 0.95 -0.97 8.57
C SER A 128 1.11 -1.66 9.92
N ASN A 129 0.22 -1.33 10.85
CA ASN A 129 0.08 -1.98 12.14
C ASN A 129 -1.33 -1.73 12.69
N GLY A 130 -1.68 -2.37 13.82
CA GLY A 130 -3.00 -2.21 14.44
C GLY A 130 -3.39 -0.77 14.83
N GLY A 131 -2.45 0.17 14.94
CA GLY A 131 -2.73 1.56 15.34
C GLY A 131 -2.64 2.59 14.21
N PHE A 132 -1.95 2.27 13.11
CA PHE A 132 -1.62 3.22 12.06
C PHE A 132 -1.41 2.51 10.72
N LEU A 133 -2.04 3.07 9.69
CA LEU A 133 -1.87 2.66 8.30
C LEU A 133 -1.44 3.85 7.46
N SER A 134 -0.43 3.66 6.61
CA SER A 134 0.03 4.63 5.62
C SER A 134 0.34 3.93 4.29
N VAL A 135 -0.26 4.41 3.20
CA VAL A 135 -0.09 3.88 1.85
C VAL A 135 0.17 5.03 0.88
N ASP A 136 1.19 4.90 0.04
CA ASP A 136 1.40 5.80 -1.09
C ASP A 136 0.62 5.29 -2.29
N VAL A 137 -0.28 6.11 -2.83
CA VAL A 137 -1.14 5.73 -3.94
C VAL A 137 -0.83 6.57 -5.17
N SER A 138 -0.84 5.92 -6.33
CA SER A 138 -0.82 6.57 -7.63
C SER A 138 -2.02 6.14 -8.46
N ALA A 139 -2.51 7.03 -9.31
CA ALA A 139 -3.62 6.75 -10.21
C ALA A 139 -3.31 7.35 -11.58
N THR A 140 -3.44 6.55 -12.63
CA THR A 140 -3.15 6.95 -14.02
C THR A 140 -4.25 6.44 -14.92
N ASP A 141 -4.74 7.29 -15.84
CA ASP A 141 -5.74 6.87 -16.82
C ASP A 141 -5.12 6.18 -18.05
N ALA A 142 -5.96 5.54 -18.87
CA ALA A 142 -5.55 4.85 -20.09
C ALA A 142 -4.88 5.77 -21.13
N ALA A 143 -5.15 7.08 -21.07
CA ALA A 143 -4.48 8.08 -21.89
C ALA A 143 -3.07 8.43 -21.37
N GLY A 144 -2.69 7.97 -20.18
CA GLY A 144 -1.39 8.22 -19.57
C GLY A 144 -1.36 9.48 -18.71
N ARG A 145 -2.50 10.12 -18.42
CA ARG A 145 -2.55 11.25 -17.49
C ARG A 145 -2.47 10.74 -16.07
N VAL A 146 -1.55 11.31 -15.30
CA VAL A 146 -1.39 10.98 -13.88
C VAL A 146 -2.35 11.84 -13.06
N TRP A 147 -3.33 11.19 -12.43
CA TRP A 147 -4.33 11.82 -11.57
C TRP A 147 -3.78 12.06 -10.16
N ILE A 148 -3.13 11.03 -9.61
CA ILE A 148 -2.49 11.04 -8.30
C ILE A 148 -1.07 10.51 -8.50
N LYS A 149 -0.08 11.25 -8.01
CA LYS A 149 1.34 10.87 -8.14
C LYS A 149 1.92 10.57 -6.77
N SER A 150 1.91 9.29 -6.37
CA SER A 150 2.50 8.80 -5.11
C SER A 150 2.13 9.69 -3.91
N LYS A 151 0.83 9.98 -3.77
CA LYS A 151 0.32 10.73 -2.62
C LYS A 151 0.23 9.77 -1.43
N ARG A 152 0.72 10.20 -0.27
CA ARG A 152 0.60 9.46 0.99
C ARG A 152 -0.79 9.67 1.60
N TYR A 153 -1.48 8.56 1.82
CA TYR A 153 -2.74 8.50 2.58
C TYR A 153 -2.48 7.78 3.88
N GLN A 154 -2.89 8.37 4.99
CA GLN A 154 -2.57 7.84 6.31
C GLN A 154 -3.71 8.06 7.29
N SER A 155 -3.93 7.10 8.17
CA SER A 155 -4.90 7.25 9.26
C SER A 155 -4.41 6.54 10.51
N LEU A 156 -4.69 7.16 11.65
CA LEU A 156 -4.75 6.45 12.91
C LEU A 156 -6.00 5.57 12.92
N VAL A 157 -5.98 4.52 13.73
CA VAL A 157 -7.10 3.61 13.93
C VAL A 157 -8.35 4.34 14.44
N ASP A 158 -9.52 4.02 13.89
CA ASP A 158 -10.81 4.32 14.52
C ASP A 158 -11.06 3.36 15.67
N LEU A 159 -10.85 3.82 16.91
CA LEU A 159 -11.08 3.05 18.14
C LEU A 159 -12.52 2.51 18.25
N GLY A 160 -13.49 3.13 17.57
CA GLY A 160 -14.85 2.63 17.51
C GLY A 160 -14.96 1.26 16.84
N ALA A 161 -14.12 0.98 15.83
CA ALA A 161 -14.12 -0.27 15.10
C ALA A 161 -13.65 -1.46 15.97
N TYR A 162 -12.73 -1.23 16.91
CA TYR A 162 -12.21 -2.26 17.83
C TYR A 162 -13.05 -2.53 19.07
N LYS A 163 -14.24 -1.94 19.20
CA LYS A 163 -15.09 -2.18 20.39
C LYS A 163 -15.70 -3.58 20.42
N THR A 164 -16.14 -4.06 19.26
CA THR A 164 -16.81 -5.36 19.13
C THR A 164 -16.51 -5.94 17.75
N THR A 165 -16.62 -7.26 17.59
CA THR A 165 -16.52 -7.92 16.28
C THR A 165 -17.54 -7.36 15.29
N ALA A 166 -18.75 -7.01 15.74
CA ALA A 166 -19.76 -6.38 14.89
C ALA A 166 -19.35 -4.98 14.42
N SER A 167 -18.71 -4.19 15.28
CA SER A 167 -18.20 -2.86 14.90
C SER A 167 -17.04 -2.96 13.90
N LEU A 168 -16.19 -3.98 14.04
CA LEU A 168 -15.08 -4.24 13.13
C LEU A 168 -15.57 -4.59 11.73
N LYS A 169 -16.60 -5.45 11.63
CA LYS A 169 -17.23 -5.81 10.34
C LYS A 169 -18.04 -4.66 9.73
N ALA A 170 -18.63 -3.81 10.56
CA ALA A 170 -19.45 -2.69 10.07
C ALA A 170 -18.61 -1.57 9.41
N ARG A 171 -17.36 -1.40 9.84
CA ARG A 171 -16.46 -0.39 9.29
C ARG A 171 -15.02 -0.77 9.58
N ASP A 172 -14.21 -0.87 8.53
CA ASP A 172 -12.78 -1.09 8.69
C ASP A 172 -12.13 -0.01 9.60
N PRO A 173 -11.22 -0.36 10.52
CA PRO A 173 -10.58 0.60 11.42
C PRO A 173 -9.80 1.70 10.71
N PHE A 174 -9.39 1.48 9.46
CA PHE A 174 -8.68 2.42 8.61
C PHE A 174 -9.52 2.89 7.41
N GLN A 175 -10.85 2.76 7.47
CA GLN A 175 -11.77 3.17 6.40
C GLN A 175 -11.55 4.60 5.89
N ASN A 176 -11.00 5.48 6.73
CA ASN A 176 -10.64 6.85 6.34
C ASN A 176 -9.62 6.88 5.19
N VAL A 177 -8.63 5.97 5.16
CA VAL A 177 -7.63 5.88 4.09
C VAL A 177 -8.30 5.61 2.75
N TYR A 178 -9.15 4.58 2.68
CA TYR A 178 -9.87 4.21 1.45
C TYR A 178 -10.85 5.29 1.02
N SER A 179 -11.55 5.90 1.99
CA SER A 179 -12.51 6.98 1.71
C SER A 179 -11.81 8.23 1.18
N GLU A 180 -10.61 8.57 1.68
CA GLU A 180 -9.82 9.69 1.17
C GLU A 180 -9.31 9.41 -0.25
N ILE A 181 -8.79 8.21 -0.52
CA ILE A 181 -8.38 7.79 -1.86
C ILE A 181 -9.57 7.90 -2.84
N ALA A 182 -10.73 7.35 -2.47
CA ALA A 182 -11.93 7.40 -3.28
C ALA A 182 -12.37 8.84 -3.59
N ASN A 183 -12.34 9.71 -2.57
CA ASN A 183 -12.71 11.11 -2.73
C ASN A 183 -11.75 11.89 -3.63
N ASP A 184 -10.45 11.61 -3.56
CA ASP A 184 -9.44 12.24 -4.41
C ASP A 184 -9.51 11.75 -5.86
N LEU A 185 -9.83 10.48 -6.08
CA LEU A 185 -10.12 9.96 -7.42
C LEU A 185 -11.32 10.67 -8.06
N VAL A 186 -12.40 10.88 -7.30
CA VAL A 186 -13.56 11.67 -7.76
C VAL A 186 -13.15 13.11 -8.07
N ILE A 187 -12.37 13.75 -7.20
CA ILE A 187 -11.85 15.12 -7.43
C ILE A 187 -11.00 15.19 -8.70
N ALA A 188 -10.19 14.17 -8.98
CA ALA A 188 -9.39 14.11 -10.20
C ALA A 188 -10.26 13.94 -11.46
N ARG A 189 -11.22 13.01 -11.42
CA ARG A 189 -12.19 12.75 -12.50
C ARG A 189 -13.05 13.98 -12.79
N ASP A 190 -13.49 14.71 -11.77
CA ASP A 190 -14.39 15.86 -11.92
C ASP A 190 -13.71 17.08 -12.57
N LYS A 191 -12.37 17.08 -12.69
CA LYS A 191 -11.62 18.06 -13.48
C LYS A 191 -11.67 17.77 -14.99
N LEU A 192 -12.10 16.57 -15.37
CA LEU A 192 -12.23 16.14 -16.76
C LEU A 192 -13.62 16.47 -17.29
N THR A 193 -13.68 16.89 -18.55
CA THR A 193 -14.95 17.07 -19.25
C THR A 193 -15.59 15.72 -19.58
N SER A 194 -16.88 15.70 -19.91
CA SER A 194 -17.55 14.48 -20.42
C SER A 194 -16.80 13.88 -21.63
N LEU A 195 -16.36 14.73 -22.55
CA LEU A 195 -15.57 14.31 -23.72
C LEU A 195 -14.22 13.71 -23.34
N ASP A 196 -13.55 14.24 -22.31
CA ASP A 196 -12.30 13.66 -21.81
C ASP A 196 -12.53 12.27 -21.21
N ARG A 197 -13.64 12.08 -20.48
CA ARG A 197 -14.01 10.78 -19.90
C ARG A 197 -14.29 9.75 -20.98
N GLU A 198 -15.11 10.09 -21.97
CA GLU A 198 -15.38 9.23 -23.13
C GLU A 198 -14.11 8.91 -23.91
N SER A 199 -13.22 9.90 -24.08
CA SER A 199 -11.93 9.71 -24.74
C SER A 199 -11.03 8.73 -23.99
N ILE A 200 -11.04 8.72 -22.65
CA ILE A 200 -10.24 7.76 -21.86
C ILE A 200 -10.69 6.33 -22.16
N ARG A 201 -12.01 6.08 -22.12
CA ARG A 201 -12.57 4.75 -22.42
C ARG A 201 -12.26 4.29 -23.83
N ARG A 202 -12.33 5.22 -24.78
CA ARG A 202 -11.99 4.96 -26.18
C ARG A 202 -10.51 4.64 -26.35
N VAL A 203 -9.63 5.37 -25.68
CA VAL A 203 -8.19 5.07 -25.67
C VAL A 203 -7.91 3.70 -25.04
N ALA A 204 -8.55 3.34 -23.92
CA ALA A 204 -8.40 2.01 -23.31
C ALA A 204 -8.80 0.90 -24.31
N SER A 205 -9.94 1.09 -24.98
CA SER A 205 -10.48 0.17 -25.98
C SER A 205 -9.54 0.01 -27.19
N LEU A 206 -9.03 1.11 -27.73
CA LEU A 206 -8.13 1.08 -28.88
C LEU A 206 -6.75 0.53 -28.53
N ARG A 207 -6.23 0.81 -27.33
CA ARG A 207 -4.97 0.23 -26.86
C ARG A 207 -5.07 -1.29 -26.69
N PHE A 208 -6.21 -1.78 -26.22
CA PHE A 208 -6.50 -3.22 -26.20
C PHE A 208 -6.51 -3.79 -27.63
N ALA A 209 -7.16 -3.10 -28.56
CA ALA A 209 -7.24 -3.50 -29.96
C ALA A 209 -5.85 -3.53 -30.62
N GLU A 210 -5.03 -2.51 -30.40
CA GLU A 210 -3.64 -2.42 -30.87
C GLU A 210 -2.76 -3.53 -30.29
N ASP A 211 -2.96 -3.93 -29.03
CA ASP A 211 -2.22 -5.04 -28.42
C ASP A 211 -2.60 -6.41 -28.99
N LEU A 212 -3.86 -6.58 -29.35
CA LEU A 212 -4.39 -7.83 -29.91
C LEU A 212 -4.11 -7.96 -31.40
N ALA A 213 -4.20 -6.85 -32.14
CA ALA A 213 -4.17 -6.78 -33.59
C ALA A 213 -3.32 -5.59 -34.09
N PRO A 214 -1.99 -5.59 -33.83
CA PRO A 214 -1.14 -4.43 -34.06
C PRO A 214 -1.15 -3.94 -35.51
N ASP A 215 -1.18 -4.85 -36.48
CA ASP A 215 -1.16 -4.48 -37.91
C ASP A 215 -2.48 -3.85 -38.38
N ALA A 216 -3.62 -4.37 -37.91
CA ALA A 216 -4.95 -3.89 -38.29
C ALA A 216 -5.31 -2.58 -37.58
N MET A 217 -4.79 -2.37 -36.37
CA MET A 217 -5.11 -1.23 -35.51
C MET A 217 -4.01 -0.17 -35.49
N ALA A 218 -2.99 -0.30 -36.33
CA ALA A 218 -1.86 0.62 -36.39
C ALA A 218 -2.30 2.07 -36.65
N GLY A 219 -1.80 3.00 -35.83
CA GLY A 219 -2.02 4.43 -36.01
C GLY A 219 -3.42 4.93 -35.60
N MET A 220 -4.20 4.12 -34.89
CA MET A 220 -5.47 4.56 -34.31
C MET A 220 -5.27 5.51 -33.13
N THR A 221 -4.22 5.26 -32.33
CA THR A 221 -3.79 6.18 -31.29
C THR A 221 -2.41 6.78 -31.58
N ALA A 222 -2.17 7.98 -31.04
CA ALA A 222 -0.85 8.60 -31.04
C ALA A 222 -0.62 9.35 -29.74
N LYS A 223 0.64 9.45 -29.32
CA LYS A 223 1.02 10.27 -28.17
C LYS A 223 1.27 11.70 -28.60
N ASP A 224 0.74 12.65 -27.83
CA ASP A 224 1.04 14.07 -28.00
C ASP A 224 2.43 14.44 -27.44
N ALA A 225 2.81 15.71 -27.58
CA ALA A 225 4.10 16.23 -27.08
C ALA A 225 4.28 16.12 -25.55
N LYS A 226 3.20 15.90 -24.80
CA LYS A 226 3.20 15.69 -23.34
C LYS A 226 3.17 14.21 -22.96
N GLY A 227 3.17 13.31 -23.95
CA GLY A 227 3.11 11.87 -23.76
C GLY A 227 1.71 11.31 -23.51
N ILE A 228 0.66 12.13 -23.67
CA ILE A 228 -0.73 11.70 -23.52
C ILE A 228 -1.22 11.05 -24.81
N THR A 229 -1.75 9.85 -24.71
CA THR A 229 -2.32 9.10 -25.83
C THR A 229 -3.67 9.71 -26.22
N GLN A 230 -3.82 10.05 -27.50
CA GLN A 230 -5.02 10.58 -28.10
C GLN A 230 -5.49 9.69 -29.24
N VAL A 231 -6.80 9.71 -29.49
CA VAL A 231 -7.42 9.03 -30.63
C VAL A 231 -7.17 9.86 -31.89
N VAL A 232 -6.54 9.28 -32.90
CA VAL A 232 -6.25 9.95 -34.18
C VAL A 232 -7.23 9.50 -35.26
N ARG A 233 -7.59 8.22 -35.25
CA ARG A 233 -8.54 7.62 -36.18
C ARG A 233 -9.45 6.65 -35.42
N LEU A 234 -10.69 6.59 -35.86
CA LEU A 234 -11.64 5.58 -35.41
C LEU A 234 -11.91 4.59 -36.55
N PRO A 235 -11.98 3.28 -36.25
CA PRO A 235 -12.62 2.32 -37.16
C PRO A 235 -14.08 2.72 -37.41
N SER A 236 -14.67 2.22 -38.49
CA SER A 236 -16.12 2.30 -38.66
C SER A 236 -16.82 1.47 -37.59
N ASP A 237 -17.99 1.91 -37.14
CA ASP A 237 -18.78 1.19 -36.12
C ASP A 237 -19.12 -0.26 -36.54
N ASP A 238 -19.27 -0.50 -37.85
CA ASP A 238 -19.54 -1.84 -38.43
C ASP A 238 -18.28 -2.59 -38.90
N ASP A 239 -17.08 -2.22 -38.42
CA ASP A 239 -15.85 -2.93 -38.79
C ASP A 239 -15.85 -4.36 -38.22
N PRO A 240 -15.81 -5.42 -39.05
CA PRO A 240 -15.88 -6.80 -38.58
C PRO A 240 -14.67 -7.20 -37.72
N THR A 241 -13.53 -6.53 -37.89
CA THR A 241 -12.33 -6.69 -37.06
C THR A 241 -12.59 -6.13 -35.67
N LEU A 242 -13.15 -4.91 -35.59
CA LEU A 242 -13.48 -4.28 -34.31
C LEU A 242 -14.51 -5.10 -33.53
N THR A 243 -15.59 -5.55 -34.18
CA THR A 243 -16.61 -6.42 -33.55
C THR A 243 -16.01 -7.72 -33.01
N ARG A 244 -14.97 -8.26 -33.65
CA ARG A 244 -14.26 -9.45 -33.14
C ARG A 244 -13.41 -9.12 -31.92
N ILE A 245 -12.65 -8.02 -31.98
CA ILE A 245 -11.82 -7.54 -30.88
C ILE A 245 -12.68 -7.26 -29.65
N GLU A 246 -13.86 -6.65 -29.81
CA GLU A 246 -14.80 -6.39 -28.72
C GLU A 246 -15.29 -7.69 -28.05
N ARG A 247 -15.68 -8.71 -28.82
CA ARG A 247 -16.03 -10.03 -28.26
C ARG A 247 -14.87 -10.68 -27.51
N ILE A 248 -13.63 -10.50 -27.97
CA ILE A 248 -12.44 -11.00 -27.28
C ILE A 248 -12.21 -10.22 -25.98
N ARG A 249 -12.45 -8.90 -25.98
CA ARG A 249 -12.37 -8.05 -24.79
C ARG A 249 -13.41 -8.40 -23.73
N GLU A 250 -14.64 -8.74 -24.13
CA GLU A 250 -15.66 -9.23 -23.20
C GLU A 250 -15.21 -10.52 -22.49
N ARG A 251 -14.60 -11.44 -23.24
CA ARG A 251 -14.02 -12.67 -22.67
C ARG A 251 -12.83 -12.38 -21.75
N ASP A 252 -11.95 -11.45 -22.14
CA ASP A 252 -10.84 -10.99 -21.31
C ASP A 252 -11.35 -10.40 -19.99
N THR A 253 -12.41 -9.59 -20.03
CA THR A 253 -13.07 -9.02 -18.85
C THR A 253 -13.58 -10.12 -17.92
N ALA A 254 -14.20 -11.18 -18.45
CA ALA A 254 -14.66 -12.30 -17.64
C ALA A 254 -13.50 -13.07 -16.92
N VAL A 255 -12.33 -13.14 -17.55
CA VAL A 255 -11.13 -13.70 -16.89
C VAL A 255 -10.64 -12.76 -15.78
N VAL A 256 -10.64 -11.45 -16.02
CA VAL A 256 -10.33 -10.46 -14.97
C VAL A 256 -11.30 -10.56 -13.81
N ASP A 257 -12.60 -10.76 -14.06
CA ASP A 257 -13.62 -10.99 -13.03
C ASP A 257 -13.28 -12.23 -12.19
N THR A 258 -12.88 -13.32 -12.84
CA THR A 258 -12.45 -14.54 -12.15
C THR A 258 -11.21 -14.29 -11.27
N VAL A 259 -10.24 -13.52 -11.75
CA VAL A 259 -9.06 -13.12 -10.97
C VAL A 259 -9.44 -12.23 -9.78
N ASN A 260 -10.35 -11.29 -9.99
CA ASN A 260 -10.90 -10.44 -8.94
C ASN A 260 -11.59 -11.27 -7.85
N ASP A 261 -12.34 -12.30 -8.21
CA ASP A 261 -13.01 -13.20 -7.28
C ASP A 261 -12.00 -14.01 -6.43
N TYR A 262 -10.85 -14.40 -6.99
CA TYR A 262 -9.77 -15.00 -6.20
C TYR A 262 -9.24 -14.05 -5.12
N TYR A 263 -9.08 -12.75 -5.43
CA TYR A 263 -8.68 -11.75 -4.43
C TYR A 263 -9.77 -11.48 -3.38
N ALA A 264 -11.05 -11.53 -3.77
CA ALA A 264 -12.17 -11.45 -2.84
C ALA A 264 -12.20 -12.67 -1.89
N SER A 265 -12.03 -13.88 -2.41
CA SER A 265 -11.95 -15.09 -1.58
C SER A 265 -10.78 -15.06 -0.61
N PHE A 266 -9.62 -14.54 -1.05
CA PHE A 266 -8.46 -14.35 -0.17
C PHE A 266 -8.78 -13.36 0.95
N HIS A 267 -9.39 -12.22 0.62
CA HIS A 267 -9.86 -11.23 1.59
C HIS A 267 -10.78 -11.87 2.64
N ASP A 268 -11.81 -12.60 2.20
CA ASP A 268 -12.80 -13.20 3.10
C ASP A 268 -12.17 -14.25 4.02
N SER A 269 -11.20 -15.03 3.52
CA SER A 269 -10.49 -16.01 4.34
C SER A 269 -9.62 -15.38 5.44
N MET A 270 -9.19 -14.13 5.23
CA MET A 270 -8.31 -13.39 6.13
C MET A 270 -9.06 -12.43 7.06
N GLU A 271 -10.28 -12.02 6.73
CA GLU A 271 -10.98 -10.89 7.37
C GLU A 271 -10.98 -11.00 8.91
N ASP A 272 -11.40 -12.15 9.43
CA ASP A 272 -11.54 -12.39 10.87
C ASP A 272 -10.18 -12.48 11.58
N SER A 273 -9.22 -13.24 11.04
CA SER A 273 -7.90 -13.45 11.64
C SER A 273 -7.06 -12.17 11.58
N TYR A 274 -7.07 -11.47 10.44
CA TYR A 274 -6.40 -10.19 10.27
C TYR A 274 -7.04 -9.09 11.13
N GLY A 275 -8.37 -9.03 11.20
CA GLY A 275 -9.10 -8.12 12.08
C GLY A 275 -8.72 -8.30 13.56
N SER A 276 -8.69 -9.55 14.02
CA SER A 276 -8.27 -9.92 15.38
C SER A 276 -6.80 -9.59 15.66
N TRP A 277 -5.91 -9.89 14.71
CA TRP A 277 -4.50 -9.53 14.79
C TRP A 277 -4.32 -8.00 14.90
N ARG A 278 -5.02 -7.22 14.07
CA ARG A 278 -4.97 -5.74 14.11
C ARG A 278 -5.45 -5.18 15.46
N GLN A 279 -6.54 -5.71 16.00
CA GLN A 279 -7.05 -5.30 17.31
C GLN A 279 -6.09 -5.63 18.46
N THR A 280 -5.54 -6.85 18.45
CA THR A 280 -4.62 -7.32 19.50
C THR A 280 -3.28 -6.59 19.42
N SER A 281 -2.76 -6.41 18.20
CA SER A 281 -1.53 -5.64 17.97
C SER A 281 -1.68 -4.19 18.40
N PHE A 282 -2.83 -3.54 18.15
CA PHE A 282 -3.12 -2.21 18.68
C PHE A 282 -3.02 -2.16 20.21
N THR A 283 -3.63 -3.15 20.89
CA THR A 283 -3.64 -3.23 22.35
C THR A 283 -2.22 -3.36 22.90
N GLU A 284 -1.37 -4.19 22.29
CA GLU A 284 0.02 -4.34 22.69
C GLU A 284 0.87 -3.10 22.37
N LEU A 285 0.62 -2.42 21.24
CA LEU A 285 1.25 -1.15 20.90
C LEU A 285 0.91 -0.05 21.92
N GLU A 286 -0.35 0.06 22.34
CA GLU A 286 -0.77 1.04 23.35
C GLU A 286 -0.08 0.76 24.70
N LYS A 287 -0.02 -0.52 25.11
CA LYS A 287 0.67 -0.94 26.34
C LYS A 287 2.17 -0.64 26.27
N GLU A 288 2.83 -0.92 25.15
CA GLU A 288 4.24 -0.59 24.93
C GLU A 288 4.48 0.92 25.06
N MET A 289 3.68 1.73 24.36
CA MET A 289 3.78 3.20 24.39
C MET A 289 3.54 3.76 25.80
N ARG A 290 2.55 3.24 26.52
CA ARG A 290 2.25 3.63 27.92
C ARG A 290 3.38 3.22 28.86
N ALA A 291 3.94 2.03 28.71
CA ALA A 291 5.08 1.57 29.49
C ALA A 291 6.33 2.42 29.24
N ARG A 292 6.65 2.71 27.98
CA ARG A 292 7.82 3.52 27.58
C ARG A 292 7.73 4.98 28.02
N SER A 293 6.56 5.60 27.89
CA SER A 293 6.33 6.98 28.37
C SER A 293 6.42 7.06 29.90
N SER A 294 5.80 6.11 30.61
CA SER A 294 5.90 5.98 32.07
C SER A 294 7.36 5.78 32.51
N ALA A 295 8.10 4.93 31.80
CA ALA A 295 9.51 4.69 32.05
C ALA A 295 10.34 5.97 31.90
N ARG A 296 10.17 6.70 30.78
CA ARG A 296 10.87 7.96 30.53
C ARG A 296 10.60 9.00 31.61
N THR A 297 9.32 9.20 31.97
CA THR A 297 8.94 10.16 33.01
C THR A 297 9.51 9.77 34.38
N ARG A 298 9.44 8.49 34.76
CA ARG A 298 9.97 8.00 36.04
C ARG A 298 11.49 8.05 36.11
N THR A 299 12.20 7.72 35.05
CA THR A 299 13.66 7.83 34.99
C THR A 299 14.12 9.29 35.04
N VAL A 300 13.47 10.19 34.32
CA VAL A 300 13.78 11.64 34.36
C VAL A 300 13.48 12.21 35.74
N LEU A 301 12.33 11.88 36.33
CA LEU A 301 11.96 12.31 37.68
C LEU A 301 12.92 11.76 38.73
N GLY A 302 13.31 10.49 38.62
CA GLY A 302 14.27 9.85 39.51
C GLY A 302 15.67 10.47 39.40
N ALA A 303 16.15 10.70 38.18
CA ALA A 303 17.43 11.39 37.94
C ALA A 303 17.40 12.85 38.43
N ALA A 304 16.30 13.57 38.22
CA ALA A 304 16.12 14.91 38.73
C ALA A 304 16.08 14.95 40.27
N ALA A 305 15.44 13.97 40.93
CA ALA A 305 15.44 13.85 42.39
C ALA A 305 16.85 13.58 42.95
N LEU A 306 17.66 12.76 42.26
CA LEU A 306 19.07 12.55 42.61
C LEU A 306 19.88 13.85 42.48
N ILE A 307 19.73 14.59 41.38
CA ILE A 307 20.43 15.88 41.20
C ILE A 307 19.97 16.91 42.25
N ALA A 308 18.66 17.03 42.49
CA ALA A 308 18.10 17.94 43.50
C ALA A 308 18.60 17.61 44.93
N SER A 309 18.84 16.33 45.24
CA SER A 309 19.40 15.92 46.53
C SER A 309 20.82 16.44 46.79
N ILE A 310 21.59 16.73 45.73
CA ILE A 310 22.95 17.30 45.81
C ILE A 310 22.89 18.80 46.11
N PHE A 311 21.85 19.50 45.63
CA PHE A 311 21.67 20.94 45.81
C PHE A 311 20.82 21.33 47.04
N ALA A 312 20.43 20.36 47.88
CA ALA A 312 19.72 20.65 49.13
C ALA A 312 20.60 21.52 50.06
N PRO A 313 20.10 22.67 50.56
CA PRO A 313 20.92 23.63 51.29
C PRO A 313 21.51 23.01 52.57
N ASN A 314 22.81 23.27 52.79
CA ASN A 314 23.61 22.70 53.90
C ASN A 314 23.46 23.47 55.23
N SER A 315 22.56 24.47 55.31
CA SER A 315 22.36 25.27 56.51
C SER A 315 20.91 25.20 56.99
N CYS A 316 20.75 24.75 58.24
CA CYS A 316 19.47 24.63 58.92
C CYS A 316 19.53 25.51 60.19
N SER A 317 18.56 26.41 60.40
CA SER A 317 18.57 27.35 61.52
C SER A 317 17.77 26.89 62.76
N THR A 318 17.02 25.78 62.64
CA THR A 318 16.11 25.28 63.69
C THR A 318 16.03 23.74 63.64
N TYR A 319 15.72 23.11 64.79
CA TYR A 319 15.66 21.64 64.94
C TYR A 319 14.67 20.98 63.96
N ASP A 320 13.46 21.54 63.80
CA ASP A 320 12.46 21.02 62.86
C ASP A 320 12.89 21.16 61.39
N ALA A 321 13.56 22.26 61.04
CA ALA A 321 14.11 22.46 59.70
C ALA A 321 15.22 21.44 59.38
N CYS A 322 16.03 21.07 60.38
CA CYS A 322 17.08 20.05 60.23
C CYS A 322 16.48 18.64 60.09
N ARG A 323 15.41 18.33 60.83
CA ARG A 323 14.68 17.05 60.72
C ARG A 323 14.03 16.88 59.34
N ILE A 324 13.38 17.93 58.83
CA ILE A 324 12.76 17.93 57.50
C ILE A 324 13.81 17.87 56.38
N ASN A 325 14.94 18.59 56.50
CA ASN A 325 16.01 18.54 55.50
C ASN A 325 16.67 17.15 55.43
N ASN A 326 16.93 16.51 56.58
CA ASN A 326 17.46 15.15 56.63
C ASN A 326 16.45 14.12 56.10
N ALA A 327 15.15 14.30 56.40
CA ALA A 327 14.09 13.47 55.84
C ALA A 327 13.93 13.67 54.33
N MET A 328 14.10 14.89 53.81
CA MET A 328 13.99 15.21 52.38
C MET A 328 15.19 14.69 51.57
N ARG A 329 16.39 14.68 52.15
CA ARG A 329 17.57 14.05 51.55
C ARG A 329 17.45 12.53 51.54
N GLN A 330 17.00 11.91 52.62
CA GLN A 330 16.75 10.47 52.68
C GLN A 330 15.57 10.04 51.77
N ALA A 331 14.48 10.80 51.75
CA ALA A 331 13.35 10.54 50.87
C ALA A 331 13.68 10.83 49.39
N GLY A 332 14.53 11.81 49.11
CA GLY A 332 15.00 12.14 47.76
C GLY A 332 15.93 11.08 47.17
N THR A 333 16.84 10.51 47.98
CA THR A 333 17.72 9.42 47.53
C THR A 333 16.96 8.09 47.43
N MET A 334 16.14 7.73 48.42
CA MET A 334 15.33 6.50 48.38
C MET A 334 14.24 6.57 47.31
N GLY A 335 13.52 7.69 47.21
CA GLY A 335 12.51 7.93 46.19
C GLY A 335 13.10 8.05 44.78
N GLY A 336 14.26 8.70 44.64
CA GLY A 336 14.98 8.83 43.36
C GLY A 336 15.46 7.48 42.83
N ILE A 337 16.11 6.64 43.66
CA ILE A 337 16.55 5.30 43.27
C ILE A 337 15.34 4.40 42.95
N ALA A 338 14.30 4.43 43.77
CA ALA A 338 13.08 3.65 43.52
C ALA A 338 12.39 4.08 42.21
N ALA A 339 12.35 5.38 41.89
CA ALA A 339 11.80 5.89 40.64
C ALA A 339 12.64 5.46 39.42
N VAL A 340 13.99 5.48 39.52
CA VAL A 340 14.88 4.96 38.48
C VAL A 340 14.70 3.46 38.27
N LEU A 341 14.66 2.65 39.35
CA LEU A 341 14.41 1.21 39.27
C LEU A 341 13.02 0.90 38.70
N SER A 342 12.02 1.69 39.08
CA SER A 342 10.68 1.60 38.51
C SER A 342 10.66 1.94 37.01
N GLY A 343 11.44 2.93 36.59
CA GLY A 343 11.67 3.27 35.19
C GLY A 343 12.30 2.11 34.41
N ILE A 344 13.34 1.48 34.96
CA ILE A 344 13.97 0.28 34.38
C ILE A 344 12.97 -0.87 34.24
N LYS A 345 12.18 -1.15 35.28
CA LYS A 345 11.11 -2.16 35.21
C LYS A 345 10.09 -1.83 34.12
N LYS A 346 9.71 -0.56 33.96
CA LYS A 346 8.78 -0.13 32.92
C LYS A 346 9.36 -0.22 31.50
N TYR A 347 10.68 -0.06 31.33
CA TYR A 347 11.36 -0.39 30.08
C TYR A 347 11.35 -1.89 29.78
N ALA A 348 11.52 -2.73 30.81
CA ALA A 348 11.39 -4.18 30.67
C ALA A 348 9.95 -4.59 30.30
N ASP A 349 8.94 -4.02 30.96
CA ASP A 349 7.52 -4.22 30.61
C ASP A 349 7.27 -3.83 29.14
N ALA A 350 7.80 -2.68 28.67
CA ALA A 350 7.67 -2.25 27.29
C ALA A 350 8.29 -3.25 26.30
N ARG A 351 9.46 -3.82 26.65
CA ARG A 351 10.11 -4.85 25.85
C ARG A 351 9.25 -6.12 25.79
N THR A 352 8.65 -6.55 26.90
CA THR A 352 7.74 -7.71 26.93
C THR A 352 6.54 -7.52 26.00
N HIS A 353 5.94 -6.32 25.95
CA HIS A 353 4.84 -6.02 25.02
C HIS A 353 5.31 -6.03 23.55
N ALA A 354 6.51 -5.52 23.27
CA ALA A 354 7.10 -5.58 21.94
C ALA A 354 7.41 -7.03 21.51
N ASP A 355 7.88 -7.88 22.43
CA ASP A 355 8.13 -9.30 22.18
C ASP A 355 6.81 -10.06 21.95
N ALA A 356 5.76 -9.78 22.74
CA ALA A 356 4.43 -10.35 22.52
C ALA A 356 3.82 -9.96 21.16
N LEU A 357 3.99 -8.70 20.73
CA LEU A 357 3.59 -8.26 19.39
C LEU A 357 4.36 -8.99 18.29
N LYS A 358 5.66 -9.22 18.49
CA LYS A 358 6.49 -9.99 17.57
C LYS A 358 6.00 -11.44 17.47
N GLU A 359 5.76 -12.10 18.59
CA GLU A 359 5.23 -13.47 18.63
C GLU A 359 3.87 -13.57 17.95
N LEU A 360 2.94 -12.66 18.25
CA LEU A 360 1.62 -12.57 17.62
C LEU A 360 1.73 -12.41 16.09
N THR A 361 2.68 -11.60 15.63
CA THR A 361 2.87 -11.37 14.19
C THR A 361 3.49 -12.58 13.51
N LEU A 362 4.44 -13.26 14.15
CA LEU A 362 5.04 -14.49 13.62
C LEU A 362 4.03 -15.65 13.56
N SER A 363 3.16 -15.77 14.56
CA SER A 363 2.08 -16.78 14.53
C SER A 363 1.09 -16.50 13.41
N PHE A 364 0.67 -15.24 13.25
CA PHE A 364 -0.23 -14.85 12.16
C PHE A 364 0.41 -15.07 10.78
N GLN A 365 1.69 -14.72 10.63
CA GLN A 365 2.45 -14.98 9.40
C GLN A 365 2.47 -16.47 9.04
N SER A 366 2.62 -17.36 10.02
CA SER A 366 2.60 -18.80 9.78
C SER A 366 1.22 -19.34 9.38
N GLU A 367 0.15 -18.68 9.82
CA GLU A 367 -1.24 -18.99 9.43
C GLU A 367 -1.56 -18.53 8.00
N VAL A 368 -1.06 -17.35 7.62
CA VAL A 368 -1.40 -16.70 6.34
C VAL A 368 -0.41 -17.03 5.21
N ALA A 369 0.83 -17.41 5.53
CA ALA A 369 1.83 -17.78 4.52
C ALA A 369 1.33 -18.85 3.53
N PRO A 370 0.64 -19.94 3.96
CA PRO A 370 0.04 -20.88 3.02
C PRO A 370 -0.98 -20.24 2.06
N GLN A 371 -1.79 -19.30 2.55
CA GLN A 371 -2.81 -18.60 1.74
C GLN A 371 -2.15 -17.65 0.72
N VAL A 372 -1.07 -16.98 1.11
CA VAL A 372 -0.27 -16.14 0.20
C VAL A 372 0.42 -17.03 -0.86
N VAL A 373 0.95 -18.19 -0.46
CA VAL A 373 1.56 -19.16 -1.37
C VAL A 373 0.54 -19.78 -2.34
N GLU A 374 -0.71 -19.97 -1.91
CA GLU A 374 -1.80 -20.43 -2.78
C GLU A 374 -2.08 -19.39 -3.89
N VAL A 375 -2.11 -18.10 -3.53
CA VAL A 375 -2.23 -16.99 -4.50
C VAL A 375 -0.95 -16.84 -5.35
N GLU A 376 0.23 -17.12 -4.78
CA GLU A 376 1.55 -17.16 -5.45
C GLU A 376 1.83 -18.51 -6.15
N GLY A 377 0.87 -19.44 -6.19
CA GLY A 377 0.86 -20.65 -7.03
C GLY A 377 2.00 -21.64 -6.83
N HIS A 378 2.57 -21.79 -5.63
CA HIS A 378 3.69 -22.72 -5.39
C HIS A 378 3.38 -23.78 -4.32
N THR A 379 2.39 -24.64 -4.56
CA THR A 379 2.41 -26.03 -4.05
C THR A 379 1.54 -26.97 -4.91
N LEU A 380 2.16 -27.58 -5.93
CA LEU A 380 1.77 -28.88 -6.51
C LEU A 380 0.34 -29.07 -7.07
N ARG A 381 -0.10 -28.24 -8.04
CA ARG A 381 -0.97 -28.66 -9.17
C ARG A 381 -0.65 -27.79 -10.41
N LEU A 382 -0.84 -28.35 -11.61
CA LEU A 382 -0.33 -27.91 -12.92
C LEU A 382 -0.89 -26.57 -13.49
N THR A 383 -1.17 -25.56 -12.66
CA THR A 383 -1.73 -24.26 -13.09
C THR A 383 -1.11 -23.14 -12.24
N GLY A 384 -0.33 -22.23 -12.85
CA GLY A 384 0.47 -21.19 -12.17
C GLY A 384 -0.31 -20.09 -11.45
N THR A 385 0.35 -18.98 -11.05
CA THR A 385 -0.28 -17.85 -10.32
C THR A 385 -1.38 -17.15 -11.11
N ALA A 386 -2.26 -16.36 -10.47
CA ALA A 386 -3.25 -15.56 -11.20
C ALA A 386 -2.62 -14.62 -12.25
N GLU A 387 -1.44 -14.06 -11.93
CA GLU A 387 -0.63 -13.28 -12.85
C GLU A 387 -0.12 -14.13 -14.03
N ASP A 388 0.40 -15.33 -13.77
CA ASP A 388 0.89 -16.23 -14.81
C ASP A 388 -0.23 -16.73 -15.72
N GLN A 389 -1.37 -17.10 -15.11
CA GLN A 389 -2.57 -17.54 -15.82
C GLN A 389 -3.09 -16.41 -16.72
N TYR A 390 -3.12 -15.18 -16.23
CA TYR A 390 -3.52 -14.04 -17.06
C TYR A 390 -2.53 -13.77 -18.20
N ARG A 391 -1.21 -13.86 -17.96
CA ARG A 391 -0.22 -13.71 -19.04
C ARG A 391 -0.34 -14.80 -20.11
N GLU A 392 -0.54 -16.07 -19.72
CA GLU A 392 -0.76 -17.16 -20.68
C GLU A 392 -2.08 -17.00 -21.44
N TRP A 393 -3.14 -16.56 -20.75
CA TRP A 393 -4.41 -16.20 -21.38
C TRP A 393 -4.23 -15.10 -22.43
N ARG A 394 -3.49 -14.01 -22.13
CA ARG A 394 -3.20 -12.94 -23.10
C ARG A 394 -2.46 -13.44 -24.33
N LYS A 395 -1.53 -14.39 -24.18
CA LYS A 395 -0.85 -15.03 -25.32
C LYS A 395 -1.83 -15.84 -26.16
N MET A 396 -2.69 -16.62 -25.51
CA MET A 396 -3.70 -17.44 -26.18
C MET A 396 -4.70 -16.57 -26.96
N LEU A 397 -5.14 -15.44 -26.40
CA LEU A 397 -6.02 -14.50 -27.09
C LEU A 397 -5.42 -13.99 -28.41
N ARG A 398 -4.13 -13.64 -28.42
CA ARG A 398 -3.44 -13.25 -29.65
C ARG A 398 -3.38 -14.39 -30.66
N GLN A 399 -3.13 -15.62 -30.22
CA GLN A 399 -3.11 -16.79 -31.10
C GLN A 399 -4.48 -17.06 -31.72
N ILE A 400 -5.55 -17.05 -30.90
CA ILE A 400 -6.94 -17.23 -31.38
C ILE A 400 -7.27 -16.15 -32.40
N TYR A 401 -6.92 -14.89 -32.13
CA TYR A 401 -7.14 -13.80 -33.08
C TYR A 401 -6.48 -14.11 -34.43
N LEU A 402 -5.19 -14.48 -34.44
CA LEU A 402 -4.44 -14.79 -35.66
C LEU A 402 -5.02 -15.99 -36.43
N GLU A 403 -5.42 -17.05 -35.72
CA GLU A 403 -6.01 -18.25 -36.31
C GLU A 403 -7.38 -17.96 -36.93
N GLU A 404 -8.23 -17.19 -36.23
CA GLU A 404 -9.56 -16.85 -36.71
C GLU A 404 -9.51 -15.82 -37.86
N THR A 405 -8.52 -14.94 -37.92
CA THR A 405 -8.38 -13.96 -39.03
C THR A 405 -7.78 -14.58 -40.29
N GLY A 406 -7.31 -15.83 -40.20
CA GLY A 406 -6.52 -16.48 -41.23
C GLY A 406 -5.10 -15.90 -41.28
N SER A 407 -4.10 -16.72 -41.58
CA SER A 407 -2.72 -16.27 -41.78
C SER A 407 -2.61 -15.14 -42.80
N ALA A 408 -2.72 -13.89 -42.36
CA ALA A 408 -2.47 -12.71 -43.17
C ALA A 408 -0.95 -12.46 -43.25
N ALA A 409 -0.22 -13.43 -43.83
CA ALA A 409 1.08 -13.25 -44.47
C ALA A 409 1.59 -14.58 -45.06
N ALA A 410 0.86 -15.15 -46.04
CA ALA A 410 1.57 -15.86 -47.09
C ALA A 410 2.05 -14.78 -48.08
N PRO A 411 3.38 -14.58 -48.28
CA PRO A 411 3.84 -13.73 -49.36
C PRO A 411 3.27 -14.27 -50.67
N PRO A 412 2.91 -13.41 -51.64
CA PRO A 412 2.43 -13.89 -52.94
C PRO A 412 3.45 -14.88 -53.52
N PRO A 413 3.02 -15.99 -54.16
CA PRO A 413 3.94 -16.92 -54.78
C PRO A 413 4.81 -16.14 -55.76
N ALA A 414 6.12 -16.23 -55.56
CA ALA A 414 7.10 -15.60 -56.42
C ALA A 414 6.80 -15.94 -57.88
N SER A 415 6.71 -14.91 -58.72
CA SER A 415 6.58 -15.08 -60.16
C SER A 415 7.71 -15.97 -60.68
N PRO A 416 7.45 -16.88 -61.64
CA PRO A 416 8.47 -17.81 -62.12
C PRO A 416 9.64 -17.06 -62.74
N GLN A 417 10.82 -17.28 -62.19
CA GLN A 417 12.10 -16.79 -62.69
C GLN A 417 12.39 -17.41 -64.09
N PRO A 418 12.85 -16.64 -65.09
CA PRO A 418 13.24 -17.20 -66.38
C PRO A 418 14.47 -18.10 -66.23
N ALA A 419 14.47 -19.24 -66.94
CA ALA A 419 15.56 -20.21 -66.95
C ALA A 419 16.89 -19.59 -67.44
N PRO A 420 18.04 -19.98 -66.85
CA PRO A 420 19.34 -19.51 -67.31
C PRO A 420 19.71 -20.17 -68.65
N THR A 421 19.94 -19.33 -69.66
CA THR A 421 20.62 -19.71 -70.92
C THR A 421 22.06 -20.09 -70.63
N ASN A 422 22.39 -21.38 -70.78
CA ASN A 422 23.76 -21.86 -70.82
C ASN A 422 24.38 -21.52 -72.18
N THR A 423 25.17 -20.46 -72.24
CA THR A 423 26.17 -20.27 -73.31
C THR A 423 27.41 -21.08 -72.99
N SER A 424 27.66 -22.09 -73.82
CA SER A 424 28.90 -22.84 -73.93
C SER A 424 30.10 -21.93 -74.19
N THR A 425 31.19 -22.10 -73.44
CA THR A 425 32.52 -21.71 -73.92
C THR A 425 33.51 -22.79 -73.54
N THR A 426 33.94 -23.48 -74.58
CA THR A 426 34.99 -24.49 -74.66
C THR A 426 36.35 -23.82 -74.41
N ALA A 427 37.14 -24.33 -73.47
CA ALA A 427 38.57 -24.07 -73.42
C ALA A 427 39.30 -25.31 -72.90
N THR A 428 39.88 -26.02 -73.86
CA THR A 428 40.88 -27.08 -73.78
C THR A 428 42.10 -26.61 -72.97
N ASN A 429 42.59 -27.42 -72.02
CA ASN A 429 44.04 -27.61 -71.93
C ASN A 429 44.43 -28.89 -71.21
N ASP A 430 45.32 -29.61 -71.88
CA ASP A 430 45.87 -30.90 -71.51
C ASP A 430 46.86 -30.83 -70.34
N GLY A 431 46.88 -31.90 -69.56
CA GLY A 431 48.13 -32.61 -69.29
C GLY A 431 48.94 -32.24 -68.04
N LYS A 432 49.03 -33.24 -67.15
CA LYS A 432 50.28 -33.88 -66.68
C LYS A 432 50.47 -33.89 -65.14
N SER A 433 50.15 -35.05 -64.58
CA SER A 433 50.74 -35.71 -63.38
C SER A 433 52.28 -35.64 -63.37
N PRO A 434 53.01 -35.85 -62.24
CA PRO A 434 52.77 -37.00 -61.36
C PRO A 434 53.08 -36.84 -59.85
N SER A 435 52.56 -37.82 -59.10
CA SER A 435 53.09 -38.44 -57.87
C SER A 435 54.21 -37.76 -57.08
N SER A 436 53.93 -37.47 -55.80
CA SER A 436 54.54 -38.13 -54.63
C SER A 436 53.80 -37.76 -53.36
#